data_AF-A0ABD1A3X1-F1
#
_entry.id   AF-A0ABD1A3X1-F1
#
_cell.length_a   1.000
_cell.length_b   1.000
_cell.length_c   1.000
_cell.angle_alpha   90.00
_cell.angle_beta   90.00
_cell.angle_gamma   90.00
#
_symmetry.space_group_name_H-M   'P 1'
#
loop_
_entity.id
_entity.type
_entity.pdbx_description
1 polymer ?
#
loop_
_entity_poly.entity_id
_entity_poly.type
_entity_poly.pdbx_seq_one_letter_code
_entity_poly.pdbx_strand_id
1 'polypeptide(L)'
;MKSIGDGSSTRVWLDSWVFDAAPRRPYNKESRMNLRLKVSELISSDGAWRVERLRGLFLEGDIKRIMSFPPNKALKDVWIWAYSKDGKYSVKSGSCLAAQPLCVAEPILEATKRTNKLKEKKVWKVRIVSKIKLFL
;
A
#
# COMPACT_ATOMS: atom_id res chain seq x y z
N MET A 1 2.73 -0.74 1.66
CA MET A 1 1.84 -0.62 2.84
C MET A 1 2.71 -0.53 4.08
N LYS A 2 2.25 0.16 5.12
CA LYS A 2 2.94 0.15 6.41
C LYS A 2 2.51 -1.09 7.21
N SER A 3 3.46 -1.96 7.52
CA SER A 3 3.28 -3.09 8.44
C SER A 3 3.32 -2.58 9.86
N ILE A 4 2.39 -3.03 10.69
CA ILE A 4 2.25 -2.54 12.06
C ILE A 4 3.10 -3.38 13.01
N GLY A 5 4.09 -2.73 13.61
CA GLY A 5 4.85 -3.26 14.74
C GLY A 5 4.24 -2.76 16.04
N ASP A 6 4.91 -1.80 16.67
CA ASP A 6 4.44 -1.06 17.83
C ASP A 6 3.35 0.00 17.53
N GLY A 7 3.13 0.32 16.24
CA GLY A 7 2.15 1.31 15.80
C GLY A 7 2.52 2.75 16.14
N SER A 8 3.72 3.02 16.66
CA SER A 8 4.09 4.32 17.22
C SER A 8 4.40 5.37 16.15
N SER A 9 4.73 4.91 14.94
CA SER A 9 5.08 5.78 13.81
C SER A 9 3.96 5.85 12.76
N THR A 10 2.93 5.02 12.89
CA THR A 10 1.84 4.92 11.91
C THR A 10 0.64 5.76 12.36
N ARG A 11 0.21 6.68 11.50
CA ARG A 11 -0.97 7.52 11.72
C ARG A 11 -2.17 6.88 11.05
N VAL A 12 -3.24 6.71 11.83
CA VAL A 12 -4.40 5.92 11.43
C VAL A 12 -5.02 6.42 10.11
N TRP A 13 -5.15 7.74 9.97
CA TRP A 13 -5.90 8.37 8.87
C TRP A 13 -5.02 8.88 7.71
N LEU A 14 -3.70 8.91 7.89
CA LEU A 14 -2.78 9.49 6.90
C LEU A 14 -1.94 8.44 6.18
N ASP A 15 -1.60 7.34 6.86
CA ASP A 15 -0.74 6.32 6.29
C ASP A 15 -1.59 5.18 5.67
N SER A 16 -1.09 4.56 4.59
CA SER A 16 -1.73 3.38 3.98
C SER A 16 -1.26 2.10 4.67
N TRP A 17 -2.00 1.69 5.70
CA TRP A 17 -1.67 0.53 6.55
C TRP A 17 -2.75 -0.57 6.56
N VAL A 18 -3.85 -0.39 5.83
CA VAL A 18 -4.89 -1.41 5.62
C VAL A 18 -4.82 -1.92 4.20
N PHE A 19 -4.88 -3.26 4.03
CA PHE A 19 -4.89 -3.88 2.72
C PHE A 19 -6.31 -4.25 2.28
N ASP A 20 -6.71 -3.74 1.12
CA ASP A 20 -7.93 -4.13 0.42
C ASP A 20 -7.58 -4.69 -0.97
N ALA A 21 -8.10 -4.12 -2.06
CA ALA A 21 -7.56 -4.34 -3.40
C ALA A 21 -6.15 -3.72 -3.55
N ALA A 22 -5.88 -2.66 -2.81
CA ALA A 22 -4.59 -1.98 -2.74
C ALA A 22 -4.36 -1.43 -1.32
N PRO A 23 -3.12 -1.11 -0.94
CA PRO A 23 -2.83 -0.43 0.32
C PRO A 23 -3.56 0.91 0.38
N ARG A 24 -4.39 1.09 1.41
CA ARG A 24 -5.13 2.34 1.64
C ARG A 24 -5.20 2.68 3.12
N ARG A 25 -5.65 3.91 3.39
CA ARG A 25 -6.13 4.29 4.71
C ARG A 25 -7.49 3.64 5.00
N PRO A 26 -7.82 3.36 6.27
CA PRO A 26 -9.14 2.90 6.65
C PRO A 26 -10.22 3.97 6.38
N TYR A 27 -11.45 3.52 6.19
CA TYR A 27 -12.63 4.36 6.15
C TYR A 27 -13.03 4.72 7.58
N ASN A 28 -13.22 6.02 7.82
CA ASN A 28 -13.70 6.49 9.10
C ASN A 28 -15.22 6.40 9.18
N LYS A 29 -15.72 6.02 10.35
CA LYS A 29 -17.15 6.04 10.67
C LYS A 29 -17.63 7.41 11.17
N GLU A 30 -16.74 8.19 11.79
CA GLU A 30 -17.08 9.48 12.41
C GLU A 30 -16.97 10.67 11.43
N SER A 31 -17.69 11.76 11.73
CA SER A 31 -17.60 13.01 10.96
C SER A 31 -16.34 13.83 11.29
N ARG A 32 -15.80 13.66 12.50
CA ARG A 32 -14.58 14.32 12.96
C ARG A 32 -13.48 13.28 13.14
N MET A 33 -12.31 13.55 12.55
CA MET A 33 -11.14 12.66 12.64
C MET A 33 -10.02 13.34 13.41
N ASN A 34 -9.48 12.65 14.41
CA ASN A 34 -8.22 13.07 15.02
C ASN A 34 -7.04 12.64 14.12
N LEU A 35 -6.51 13.55 13.31
CA LEU A 35 -5.38 13.28 12.41
C LEU A 35 -4.07 12.90 13.13
N ARG A 36 -3.96 13.15 14.44
CA ARG A 36 -2.80 12.76 15.25
C ARG A 36 -2.93 11.35 15.82
N LEU A 37 -4.08 10.71 15.68
CA LEU A 37 -4.33 9.36 16.19
C LEU A 37 -3.32 8.36 15.62
N LYS A 38 -2.61 7.67 16.51
CA LYS A 38 -1.63 6.65 16.15
C LYS A 38 -2.21 5.25 16.26
N VAL A 39 -1.68 4.33 15.46
CA VAL A 39 -2.08 2.92 15.51
C VAL A 39 -1.73 2.31 16.87
N SER A 40 -0.68 2.78 17.54
CA SER A 40 -0.32 2.36 18.91
C SER A 40 -1.45 2.51 19.93
N GLU A 41 -2.34 3.48 19.75
CA GLU A 41 -3.50 3.70 20.63
C GLU A 41 -4.62 2.66 20.42
N LEU A 42 -4.59 1.98 19.27
CA LEU A 42 -5.49 0.87 18.93
C LEU A 42 -4.98 -0.48 19.45
N ILE A 43 -3.76 -0.53 19.99
CA ILE A 43 -3.11 -1.74 20.47
C ILE A 43 -3.21 -1.78 22.01
N SER A 44 -3.53 -2.95 22.54
CA SER A 44 -3.62 -3.21 23.98
C SER A 44 -2.23 -3.49 24.58
N SER A 45 -2.09 -3.46 25.90
CA SER A 45 -0.81 -3.66 26.59
C SER A 45 -0.17 -5.01 26.25
N ASP A 46 -0.99 -6.05 26.12
CA ASP A 46 -0.69 -7.42 25.69
C ASP A 46 -0.26 -7.56 24.22
N GLY A 47 -0.38 -6.50 23.41
CA GLY A 47 -0.06 -6.55 21.98
C GLY A 47 -1.20 -7.04 21.10
N ALA A 48 -2.42 -7.18 21.63
CA ALA A 48 -3.61 -7.47 20.83
C ALA A 48 -4.29 -6.18 20.35
N TRP A 49 -5.15 -6.29 19.33
CA TRP A 49 -6.01 -5.20 18.91
C TRP A 49 -7.10 -4.90 19.95
N ARG A 50 -7.33 -3.62 20.26
CA ARG A 50 -8.45 -3.18 21.10
C ARG A 50 -9.75 -3.17 20.29
N VAL A 51 -10.41 -4.32 20.20
CA VAL A 51 -11.61 -4.53 19.35
C VAL A 51 -12.69 -3.48 19.60
N GLU A 52 -12.96 -3.12 20.85
CA GLU A 52 -13.96 -2.09 21.17
C GLU A 52 -13.61 -0.70 20.62
N ARG A 53 -12.32 -0.34 20.60
CA ARG A 53 -11.85 0.89 19.96
C ARG A 53 -11.98 0.82 18.44
N LEU A 54 -11.68 -0.34 17.85
CA LEU A 54 -11.82 -0.53 16.41
C LEU A 54 -13.28 -0.38 15.95
N ARG A 55 -14.24 -0.95 16.70
CA ARG A 55 -15.70 -0.85 16.43
C ARG A 55 -16.25 0.57 16.48
N GLY A 56 -15.65 1.42 17.31
CA GLY A 56 -16.00 2.85 17.37
C GLY A 56 -15.55 3.63 16.13
N LEU A 57 -14.33 3.35 15.66
CA LEU A 57 -13.65 4.18 14.65
C LEU A 57 -13.86 3.72 13.21
N PHE A 58 -13.95 2.40 12.99
CA PHE A 58 -13.90 1.81 11.65
C PHE A 58 -15.21 1.12 11.26
N LEU A 59 -15.38 0.91 9.97
CA LEU A 59 -16.44 0.06 9.42
C LEU A 59 -16.09 -1.42 9.61
N GLU A 60 -17.10 -2.28 9.76
CA GLU A 60 -16.92 -3.73 9.96
C GLU A 60 -16.01 -4.40 8.91
N GLY A 61 -16.07 -3.94 7.65
CA GLY A 61 -15.18 -4.42 6.60
C GLY A 61 -13.69 -4.14 6.87
N ASP A 62 -13.38 -2.98 7.44
CA ASP A 62 -12.01 -2.60 7.79
C ASP A 62 -11.57 -3.25 9.09
N ILE A 63 -12.48 -3.43 10.06
CA ILE A 63 -12.18 -4.17 11.30
C ILE A 63 -11.71 -5.59 10.97
N LYS A 64 -12.42 -6.31 10.09
CA LYS A 64 -12.04 -7.66 9.65
C LYS A 64 -10.64 -7.69 9.02
N ARG A 65 -10.31 -6.68 8.20
CA ARG A 65 -9.00 -6.57 7.55
C ARG A 65 -7.91 -6.24 8.56
N ILE A 66 -8.12 -5.29 9.46
CA ILE A 66 -7.16 -4.94 10.51
C ILE A 66 -6.90 -6.16 11.40
N MET A 67 -7.95 -6.89 11.80
CA MET A 67 -7.82 -8.09 12.62
C MET A 67 -7.10 -9.25 11.93
N SER A 68 -7.05 -9.29 10.60
CA SER A 68 -6.39 -10.36 9.84
C SER A 68 -4.86 -10.36 9.98
N PHE A 69 -4.26 -9.26 10.41
CA PHE A 69 -2.83 -9.16 10.70
C PHE A 69 -2.63 -8.65 12.14
N PRO A 70 -2.03 -9.46 13.03
CA PRO A 70 -1.75 -9.01 14.38
C PRO A 70 -0.57 -8.02 14.38
N PRO A 71 -0.59 -7.01 15.26
CA PRO A 71 0.55 -6.12 15.43
C PRO A 71 1.67 -6.84 16.19
N ASN A 72 2.92 -6.43 15.97
CA ASN A 72 4.06 -6.98 16.69
C ASN A 72 4.81 -5.88 17.45
N LYS A 73 4.47 -5.72 18.73
CA LYS A 73 5.06 -4.70 19.62
C LYS A 73 6.58 -4.80 19.79
N ALA A 74 7.19 -5.95 19.53
CA ALA A 74 8.64 -6.10 19.61
C ALA A 74 9.36 -5.46 18.41
N LEU A 75 8.63 -5.14 17.33
CA LEU A 75 9.16 -4.58 16.10
C LEU A 75 8.69 -3.14 15.91
N LYS A 76 9.47 -2.38 15.15
CA LYS A 76 9.05 -1.05 14.67
C LYS A 76 8.17 -1.21 13.43
N ASP A 77 7.29 -0.25 13.20
CA ASP A 77 6.56 -0.19 11.94
C ASP A 77 7.52 -0.08 10.75
N VAL A 78 7.24 -0.83 9.69
CA VAL A 78 8.09 -0.86 8.48
C VAL A 78 7.27 -0.82 7.20
N TRP A 79 7.85 -0.30 6.13
CA TRP A 79 7.23 -0.36 4.81
C TRP A 79 7.43 -1.73 4.19
N ILE A 80 6.33 -2.35 3.74
CA ILE A 80 6.32 -3.64 3.06
C ILE A 80 5.64 -3.55 1.69
N TRP A 81 6.05 -4.45 0.80
CA TRP A 81 5.38 -4.73 -0.45
C TRP A 81 4.12 -5.56 -0.18
N ALA A 82 2.97 -4.91 -0.20
CA ALA A 82 1.70 -5.52 0.23
C ALA A 82 1.20 -6.64 -0.70
N TYR A 83 1.74 -6.70 -1.92
CA TYR A 83 1.41 -7.71 -2.92
C TYR A 83 2.31 -8.96 -2.83
N SER A 84 3.07 -9.11 -1.74
CA SER A 84 3.80 -10.32 -1.40
C SER A 84 3.51 -10.77 0.03
N LYS A 85 3.47 -12.09 0.23
CA LYS A 85 3.20 -12.70 1.55
C LYS A 85 4.30 -12.43 2.58
N ASP A 86 5.54 -12.34 2.12
CA ASP A 86 6.71 -12.03 2.97
C ASP A 86 7.00 -10.53 3.06
N GLY A 87 6.15 -9.68 2.46
CA GLY A 87 6.34 -8.24 2.42
C GLY A 87 7.51 -7.77 1.56
N LYS A 88 8.20 -8.67 0.84
CA LYS A 88 9.35 -8.32 -0.01
C LYS A 88 8.92 -8.06 -1.45
N TYR A 89 9.58 -7.10 -2.08
CA TYR A 89 9.40 -6.87 -3.50
C TYR A 89 10.14 -7.94 -4.31
N SER A 90 9.48 -8.45 -5.35
CA SER A 90 10.13 -9.22 -6.40
C SER A 90 9.68 -8.74 -7.78
N VAL A 91 10.54 -8.87 -8.79
CA VAL A 91 10.22 -8.52 -10.18
C VAL A 91 8.95 -9.24 -10.65
N LYS A 92 8.77 -10.50 -10.24
CA LYS A 92 7.55 -11.29 -10.54
C LYS A 92 6.30 -10.64 -9.95
N SER A 93 6.34 -10.25 -8.67
CA SER A 93 5.20 -9.60 -8.01
C SER A 93 4.88 -8.23 -8.60
N GLY A 94 5.90 -7.43 -8.95
CA GLY A 94 5.70 -6.12 -9.58
C GLY A 94 5.16 -6.21 -11.00
N SER A 95 5.69 -7.16 -11.80
CA SER A 95 5.20 -7.41 -13.16
C SER A 95 3.77 -7.96 -13.17
N CYS A 96 3.46 -8.89 -12.26
CA CYS A 96 2.09 -9.40 -12.09
C CYS A 96 1.12 -8.27 -11.72
N LEU A 97 1.51 -7.37 -10.81
CA LEU A 97 0.71 -6.20 -10.46
C LEU A 97 0.49 -5.28 -11.68
N ALA A 98 1.54 -4.99 -12.45
CA ALA A 98 1.46 -4.12 -13.62
C ALA A 98 0.58 -4.69 -14.75
N ALA A 99 0.48 -6.01 -14.84
CA ALA A 99 -0.37 -6.69 -15.81
C ALA A 99 -1.84 -6.79 -15.37
N GLN A 100 -2.16 -6.53 -14.09
CA GLN A 100 -3.53 -6.50 -13.61
C GLN A 100 -4.22 -5.18 -14.00
N PRO A 101 -5.44 -5.21 -14.54
CA PRO A 101 -6.26 -4.02 -14.68
C PRO A 101 -6.72 -3.57 -13.28
N LEU A 102 -5.92 -2.73 -12.61
CA LEU A 102 -6.26 -2.22 -11.28
C LEU A 102 -7.53 -1.37 -11.37
N CYS A 103 -8.58 -1.74 -10.62
CA CYS A 103 -9.86 -1.01 -10.51
C CYS A 103 -9.76 0.37 -9.81
N VAL A 104 -8.55 0.88 -9.55
CA VAL A 104 -8.30 2.22 -9.03
C VAL A 104 -7.08 2.80 -9.74
N ALA A 105 -7.07 2.74 -11.06
CA ALA A 105 -6.47 3.85 -11.78
C ALA A 105 -7.50 4.97 -11.72
N GLU A 106 -7.24 6.03 -10.95
CA GLU A 106 -7.61 7.34 -11.48
C GLU A 106 -7.16 7.32 -12.95
N PRO A 107 -7.99 7.74 -13.92
CA PRO A 107 -7.51 7.83 -15.28
C PRO A 107 -6.26 8.70 -15.18
N ILE A 108 -5.09 8.09 -15.35
CA ILE A 108 -3.84 8.81 -15.52
C ILE A 108 -4.13 9.54 -16.82
N LEU A 109 -4.62 10.77 -16.68
CA LEU A 109 -5.16 11.60 -17.71
C LEU A 109 -4.01 11.84 -18.68
N GLU A 110 -3.93 10.99 -19.69
CA GLU A 110 -3.19 11.14 -20.94
C GLU A 110 -1.67 11.37 -20.87
N ALA A 111 -1.09 11.60 -19.69
CA ALA A 111 0.31 11.99 -19.52
C ALA A 111 1.29 10.84 -19.81
N THR A 112 0.88 9.59 -19.59
CA THR A 112 1.67 8.39 -19.91
C THR A 112 1.59 7.97 -21.38
N LYS A 113 0.67 8.56 -22.17
CA LYS A 113 0.66 8.39 -23.64
C LYS A 113 1.57 9.39 -24.37
N ARG A 114 2.46 10.10 -23.67
CA ARG A 114 3.64 10.66 -24.33
C ARG A 114 4.62 9.52 -24.63
N THR A 115 4.25 8.68 -25.59
CA THR A 115 5.26 7.83 -26.21
C THR A 115 6.28 8.78 -26.82
N ASN A 116 7.52 8.66 -26.36
CA ASN A 116 8.58 9.49 -26.90
C ASN A 116 8.74 9.07 -28.37
N LYS A 117 8.28 9.91 -29.31
CA LYS A 117 8.36 9.64 -30.75
C LYS A 117 9.79 9.29 -31.18
N LEU A 118 10.82 9.75 -30.46
CA LEU A 118 12.21 9.35 -30.68
C LEU A 118 12.47 7.89 -30.26
N LYS A 119 11.90 7.43 -29.14
CA LYS A 119 11.99 6.02 -28.74
C LYS A 119 11.33 5.11 -29.78
N GLU A 120 10.09 5.42 -30.15
CA GLU A 120 9.31 4.66 -31.16
C GLU A 120 9.98 4.63 -32.53
N LYS A 121 10.41 5.78 -33.04
CA LYS A 121 10.91 5.88 -34.43
C LYS A 121 12.39 5.57 -34.58
N LYS A 122 13.21 5.84 -33.56
CA LYS A 122 14.67 5.69 -33.64
C LYS A 122 15.17 4.55 -32.77
N VAL A 123 14.96 4.61 -31.45
CA VAL A 123 15.58 3.68 -30.49
C VAL A 123 15.21 2.22 -30.75
N TRP A 124 13.91 1.92 -30.98
CA TRP A 124 13.48 0.55 -31.22
C TRP A 124 13.98 -0.04 -32.55
N LYS A 125 14.30 0.81 -33.52
CA LYS A 125 14.81 0.41 -34.85
C LYS A 125 16.33 0.22 -34.89
N VAL A 126 17.08 0.71 -33.90
CA VAL A 126 18.55 0.52 -33.84
C VAL A 126 18.87 -0.97 -33.73
N ARG A 127 19.84 -1.47 -34.50
CA ARG A 127 20.32 -2.85 -34.39
C ARG A 127 21.31 -3.01 -33.23
N ILE A 128 20.80 -2.95 -32.02
CA ILE A 128 21.54 -3.20 -30.77
C ILE A 128 20.81 -4.23 -29.93
N VAL A 129 21.53 -4.83 -28.97
CA VAL A 129 20.94 -5.76 -28.01
C VAL A 129 19.79 -5.12 -27.24
N SER A 130 18.69 -5.87 -27.06
CA SER A 130 17.45 -5.39 -26.44
C SER A 130 17.66 -4.78 -25.06
N LYS A 131 18.66 -5.27 -24.32
CA LYS A 131 19.03 -4.72 -23.01
C LYS A 131 19.45 -3.25 -23.09
N ILE A 132 20.20 -2.85 -24.12
CA ILE A 132 20.64 -1.45 -24.31
C ILE A 132 19.46 -0.56 -24.76
N LYS A 133 18.54 -1.09 -25.56
CA LYS A 133 17.32 -0.35 -25.98
C LYS A 133 16.44 0.08 -24.81
N LEU A 134 16.42 -0.70 -23.73
CA LEU A 134 15.63 -0.38 -22.53
C LEU A 134 16.20 0.81 -21.74
N PHE A 135 17.51 1.05 -21.82
CA PHE A 135 18.18 2.17 -21.16
C PHE A 135 18.08 3.49 -21.96
N LEU A 136 17.96 3.41 -23.28
CA LEU A 136 17.77 4.54 -24.20
C LEU A 136 16.32 5.04 -24.18
#